data_AF-A0A8T5RJ44-F1
#
_entry.id   AF-A0A8T5RJ44-F1
#
_cell.length_a   1.000
_cell.length_b   1.000
_cell.length_c   1.000
_cell.angle_alpha   90.00
_cell.angle_beta   90.00
_cell.angle_gamma   90.00
#
_symmetry.space_group_name_H-M   'P 1'
#
loop_
_entity.id
_entity.type
_entity.pdbx_description
1 polymer ?
#
loop_
_entity_poly.entity_id
_entity_poly.type
_entity_poly.pdbx_seq_one_letter_code
_entity_poly.pdbx_strand_id
1 'polypeptide(L)' 'NHDDMVDIVDALLIAQYYVELNPQPFYPEQADVNGDGVIDIIDALLVAQAYVGLIELPP' A
#
# COMPACT_ATOMS: atom_id res chain seq x y z
N ASN A 1 0.73 -5.85 4.90
CA ASN A 1 0.43 -7.32 4.87
C ASN A 1 0.31 -7.91 6.30
N HIS A 2 0.11 -7.07 7.33
CA HIS A 2 0.14 -7.44 8.75
C HIS A 2 1.43 -8.12 9.22
N ASP A 3 2.60 -7.73 8.70
CA ASP A 3 3.91 -8.18 9.17
C ASP A 3 4.61 -7.20 10.13
N ASP A 4 3.86 -6.21 10.65
CA ASP A 4 4.35 -5.13 11.52
C ASP A 4 5.40 -4.20 10.88
N MET A 5 5.61 -4.30 9.56
CA MET A 5 6.46 -3.40 8.80
C MET A 5 5.63 -2.64 7.77
N VAL A 6 6.09 -1.44 7.42
CA VAL A 6 5.61 -0.69 6.24
C VAL A 6 6.79 -0.61 5.29
N ASP A 7 6.76 -1.41 4.24
CA ASP A 7 7.87 -1.49 3.29
C ASP A 7 7.43 -1.71 1.83
N ILE A 8 8.41 -2.03 0.97
CA ILE A 8 8.15 -2.20 -0.45
C ILE A 8 7.25 -3.41 -0.77
N VAL A 9 7.13 -4.37 0.14
CA VAL A 9 6.21 -5.51 -0.01
C VAL A 9 4.77 -5.03 0.08
N ASP A 10 4.45 -4.08 0.97
CA ASP A 10 3.11 -3.49 1.04
C ASP A 10 2.74 -2.79 -0.27
N ALA A 11 3.66 -1.96 -0.79
CA ALA A 11 3.47 -1.29 -2.08
C ALA A 11 3.25 -2.30 -3.23
N LEU A 12 4.01 -3.40 -3.24
CA LEU A 12 3.85 -4.46 -4.24
C LEU A 12 2.47 -5.13 -4.14
N LEU A 13 2.00 -5.42 -2.94
CA LEU A 13 0.71 -6.08 -2.74
C LEU A 13 -0.46 -5.17 -3.14
N ILE A 14 -0.38 -3.87 -2.84
CA ILE A 14 -1.36 -2.88 -3.31
C ILE A 14 -1.37 -2.85 -4.84
N ALA A 15 -0.21 -2.78 -5.49
CA ALA A 15 -0.12 -2.79 -6.94
C ALA A 15 -0.68 -4.09 -7.56
N GLN A 16 -0.42 -5.25 -6.96
CA GLN A 16 -0.97 -6.54 -7.38
C GLN A 16 -2.49 -6.59 -7.21
N TYR A 17 -3.02 -6.04 -6.13
CA TYR A 17 -4.46 -5.94 -5.91
C TYR A 17 -5.13 -5.05 -6.97
N TYR A 18 -4.56 -3.88 -7.25
CA TYR A 18 -5.07 -2.94 -8.25
C TYR A 18 -5.22 -3.57 -9.65
N VAL A 19 -4.32 -4.49 -10.03
CA VAL A 19 -4.38 -5.23 -11.31
C VAL A 19 -5.09 -6.59 -11.20
N GLU A 20 -5.90 -6.80 -10.16
CA GLU A 20 -6.74 -7.99 -9.96
C GLU A 20 -5.97 -9.32 -9.85
N LEU A 21 -4.69 -9.28 -9.42
CA LEU A 21 -3.88 -10.49 -9.24
C LEU A 21 -4.17 -11.24 -7.94
N ASN A 22 -5.08 -10.74 -7.09
CA ASN A 22 -5.52 -11.34 -5.83
C ASN A 22 -4.36 -11.80 -4.91
N PRO A 23 -3.46 -10.87 -4.52
CA PRO A 23 -2.30 -11.20 -3.70
C PRO A 23 -2.70 -11.73 -2.31
N GLN A 24 -1.86 -12.60 -1.73
CA GLN A 24 -2.06 -13.14 -0.39
C GLN A 24 -0.73 -13.24 0.37
N PRO A 25 -0.66 -12.79 1.64
CA PRO A 25 -1.74 -12.13 2.39
C PRO A 25 -1.95 -10.67 1.93
N PHE A 26 -3.22 -10.22 1.86
CA PHE A 26 -3.58 -8.83 1.54
C PHE A 26 -4.84 -8.40 2.31
N TYR A 27 -4.83 -7.17 2.82
CA TYR A 27 -5.84 -6.60 3.71
C TYR A 27 -6.30 -5.25 3.15
N PRO A 28 -7.36 -5.23 2.30
CA PRO A 28 -7.80 -4.02 1.62
C PRO A 28 -8.13 -2.84 2.55
N GLU A 29 -8.58 -3.14 3.77
CA GLU A 29 -8.92 -2.15 4.79
C GLU A 29 -7.75 -1.26 5.26
N GLN A 30 -6.51 -1.62 4.91
CA GLN A 30 -5.29 -0.85 5.21
C GLN A 30 -4.58 -0.35 3.95
N ALA A 31 -5.13 -0.64 2.77
CA ALA A 31 -4.46 -0.40 1.50
C ALA A 31 -4.75 0.99 0.92
N ASP A 32 -5.84 1.64 1.32
CA ASP A 32 -6.15 3.04 1.02
C ASP A 32 -5.37 3.92 2.02
N VAL A 33 -4.15 4.32 1.64
CA VAL A 33 -3.23 5.04 2.52
C VAL A 33 -3.37 6.55 2.41
N ASN A 34 -4.09 7.04 1.40
CA ASN A 34 -4.37 8.46 1.23
C ASN A 34 -5.76 8.87 1.76
N GLY A 35 -6.64 7.89 2.03
CA GLY A 35 -7.97 8.06 2.59
C GLY A 35 -9.01 8.58 1.60
N ASP A 36 -8.80 8.41 0.29
CA ASP A 36 -9.71 8.90 -0.76
C ASP A 36 -10.86 7.93 -1.10
N GLY A 37 -10.84 6.73 -0.51
CA GLY A 37 -11.85 5.69 -0.69
C GLY A 37 -11.59 4.79 -1.90
N VAL A 38 -10.45 4.91 -2.56
CA VAL A 38 -10.02 4.09 -3.70
C VAL A 38 -8.69 3.44 -3.34
N ILE A 39 -8.56 2.15 -3.65
CA ILE A 39 -7.26 1.46 -3.57
C ILE A 39 -6.71 1.39 -4.98
N ASP A 40 -5.68 2.18 -5.27
CA ASP A 40 -5.05 2.20 -6.58
C ASP A 40 -3.51 2.33 -6.54
N ILE A 41 -2.92 2.67 -7.69
CA ILE A 41 -1.46 2.76 -7.82
C ILE A 41 -0.87 3.95 -7.04
N ILE A 42 -1.69 4.95 -6.69
CA ILE A 42 -1.26 6.09 -5.88
C ILE A 42 -0.95 5.62 -4.47
N ASP A 43 -1.75 4.72 -3.90
CA ASP A 43 -1.47 4.16 -2.58
C ASP A 43 -0.14 3.41 -2.54
N ALA A 44 0.10 2.56 -3.54
CA ALA A 44 1.36 1.84 -3.68
C ALA A 44 2.55 2.81 -3.81
N LEU A 45 2.39 3.90 -4.56
CA LEU A 45 3.43 4.91 -4.72
C LEU A 45 3.72 5.63 -3.40
N LEU A 46 2.69 5.99 -2.63
CA LEU A 46 2.85 6.67 -1.33
C LEU A 46 3.58 5.78 -0.33
N VAL A 47 3.24 4.49 -0.26
CA VAL A 47 3.97 3.52 0.57
C VAL A 47 5.45 3.44 0.14
N ALA A 48 5.73 3.34 -1.16
CA ALA A 48 7.10 3.29 -1.66
C ALA A 48 7.89 4.56 -1.34
N GLN A 49 7.27 5.75 -1.44
CA GLN A 49 7.88 7.03 -1.08
C GLN A 49 8.14 7.14 0.43
N ALA A 50 7.21 6.68 1.26
CA ALA A 50 7.36 6.67 2.71
C ALA A 50 8.50 5.73 3.14
N TYR A 51 8.59 4.54 2.54
CA TYR A 51 9.65 3.56 2.81
C TYR A 51 11.07 4.14 2.58
N VAL A 52 11.24 4.97 1.54
CA VAL A 52 12.53 5.63 1.25
C VAL A 52 12.70 6.98 1.95
N GLY A 53 11.76 7.39 2.80
CA GLY A 53 11.83 8.62 3.59
C GLY A 53 11.61 9.91 2.80
N LEU A 54 10.91 9.84 1.65
CA LEU A 54 10.56 11.04 0.87
C LEU A 54 9.33 11.76 1.43
N ILE A 55 8.43 11.02 2.08
CA ILE A 55 7.20 11.52 2.71
C ILE A 55 6.92 10.80 4.03
N GLU A 56 5.98 11.33 4.81
CA GLU A 56 5.33 10.61 5.91
C GLU A 56 3.88 10.29 5.51
N LEU A 57 3.41 9.08 5.80
CA LEU A 57 2.01 8.72 5.58
C LEU A 57 1.12 9.40 6.63
N PRO A 58 -0.14 9.72 6.28
CA PRO A 58 -1.11 10.13 7.28
C PRO A 58 -1.32 9.02 8.33
N PRO A 59 -1.69 9.40 9.57
CA PRO A 59 -1.92 8.46 10.66
C PRO A 59 -3.16 7.59 10.49
#